data_AF-A0A6C0BBD3-F1
#
_entry.id   AF-A0A6C0BBD3-F1
#
_cell.length_a   1.000
_cell.length_b   1.000
_cell.length_c   1.000
_cell.angle_alpha   90.00
_cell.angle_beta   90.00
_cell.angle_gamma   90.00
#
_symmetry.space_group_name_H-M   'P 1'
#
loop_
_entity.id
_entity.type
_entity.pdbx_description
1 polymer ?
#
loop_
_entity_poly.entity_id
_entity_poly.type
_entity_poly.pdbx_seq_one_letter_code
_entity_poly.pdbx_strand_id
1 'polypeptide(L)'
;MHFLLEAVLVGIYTFIIFLCISFFPIHNIYLLLFFIGFVKHFLGYYLYFQQYYCNYGYACSSKKQKKLVTPFAELVGESCIEGFACIGLGTLLLQIPYLRRREKIIFFLLGFILHIISEFIGLHTYFCKNKCQIL
;
A
#
# COMPACT_ATOMS: atom_id res chain seq x y z
N MET A 1 10.21 -5.52 -11.84
CA MET A 1 11.15 -4.98 -10.83
C MET A 1 11.36 -6.07 -9.76
N HIS A 2 12.42 -6.05 -8.94
CA HIS A 2 12.60 -7.10 -7.92
C HIS A 2 11.67 -6.83 -6.73
N PHE A 3 10.87 -7.80 -6.28
CA PHE A 3 9.80 -7.57 -5.29
C PHE A 3 10.28 -6.85 -4.01
N LEU A 4 11.50 -7.14 -3.53
CA LEU A 4 12.09 -6.43 -2.37
C LEU A 4 12.26 -4.93 -2.62
N LEU A 5 12.66 -4.53 -3.83
CA LEU A 5 12.79 -3.12 -4.18
C LEU A 5 11.41 -2.46 -4.21
N GLU A 6 10.39 -3.15 -4.74
CA GLU A 6 9.00 -2.70 -4.72
C GLU A 6 8.53 -2.47 -3.28
N ALA A 7 8.79 -3.43 -2.38
CA ALA A 7 8.47 -3.32 -0.95
C ALA A 7 9.14 -2.11 -0.28
N VAL A 8 10.43 -1.88 -0.54
CA VAL A 8 11.16 -0.72 0.00
C VAL A 8 10.55 0.59 -0.50
N LEU A 9 10.24 0.69 -1.79
CA LEU A 9 9.62 1.88 -2.36
C LEU A 9 8.23 2.14 -1.77
N VAL A 10 7.42 1.09 -1.58
CA VAL A 10 6.11 1.20 -0.92
C VAL A 10 6.26 1.63 0.55
N GLY A 11 7.26 1.12 1.26
CA GLY A 11 7.60 1.55 2.62
C GLY A 11 7.96 3.04 2.68
N ILE A 12 8.83 3.52 1.79
CA ILE A 12 9.21 4.94 1.68
C ILE A 12 7.97 5.79 1.36
N TYR A 13 7.16 5.37 0.40
CA TYR A 13 5.94 6.08 0.02
C TYR A 13 4.95 6.20 1.18
N THR A 14 4.76 5.13 1.94
CA THR A 14 3.91 5.13 3.14
C THR A 14 4.41 6.10 4.20
N PHE A 15 5.74 6.15 4.39
CA PHE A 15 6.38 7.09 5.30
C PHE A 15 6.20 8.55 4.84
N ILE A 16 6.33 8.84 3.55
CA ILE A 16 6.08 10.20 3.01
C ILE A 16 4.64 10.62 3.27
N ILE A 17 3.66 9.74 3.04
CA ILE A 17 2.25 10.03 3.32
C ILE A 17 2.03 10.31 4.81
N PHE A 18 2.63 9.51 5.69
CA PHE A 18 2.59 9.78 7.13
C PHE A 18 3.12 11.18 7.45
N LEU A 19 4.27 11.58 6.90
CA LEU A 19 4.80 12.94 7.12
C LEU A 19 3.82 14.01 6.64
N CYS A 20 3.20 13.85 5.48
CA CYS A 20 2.20 14.79 4.96
C CYS A 20 0.93 14.85 5.84
N ILE A 21 0.48 13.71 6.37
CA ILE A 21 -0.72 13.65 7.22
C ILE A 21 -0.41 14.12 8.64
N SER A 22 0.83 14.00 9.11
CA SER A 22 1.24 14.41 10.47
C SER A 22 1.08 15.91 10.76
N PHE A 23 0.89 16.73 9.72
CA PHE A 23 0.57 18.15 9.86
C PHE A 23 -0.87 18.39 10.34
N PHE A 24 -1.75 17.39 10.27
CA PHE A 24 -3.12 17.47 10.75
C PHE A 24 -3.23 16.93 12.19
N PRO A 25 -4.06 17.54 13.06
CA PRO A 25 -4.19 17.15 14.47
C PRO A 25 -5.08 15.89 14.64
N ILE A 26 -4.65 14.75 14.08
CA ILE A 26 -5.34 13.46 14.26
C ILE A 26 -4.80 12.79 15.52
N HIS A 27 -5.53 12.91 16.63
CA HIS A 27 -5.10 12.35 17.92
C HIS A 27 -5.32 10.83 18.06
N ASN A 28 -6.24 10.25 17.28
CA ASN A 28 -6.53 8.82 17.35
C ASN A 28 -5.59 8.04 16.41
N ILE A 29 -4.68 7.23 16.99
CA ILE A 29 -3.70 6.45 16.24
C ILE A 29 -4.33 5.45 15.25
N TYR A 30 -5.48 4.85 15.59
CA TYR A 30 -6.16 3.91 14.70
C TYR A 30 -6.76 4.63 13.50
N LEU A 31 -7.32 5.83 13.72
CA LEU A 31 -7.80 6.68 12.65
C LEU A 31 -6.66 7.13 11.74
N LEU A 32 -5.50 7.48 12.32
CA LEU A 32 -4.29 7.82 11.57
C LEU A 32 -3.81 6.64 10.70
N LEU A 33 -3.74 5.43 11.27
CA LEU A 33 -3.36 4.21 10.55
C LEU A 33 -4.31 3.93 9.38
N PHE A 34 -5.62 4.05 9.61
CA PHE A 34 -6.62 3.88 8.56
C PHE A 34 -6.42 4.88 7.42
N PHE A 35 -6.32 6.17 7.74
CA PHE A 35 -6.16 7.22 6.73
C PHE A 35 -4.87 7.06 5.94
N ILE A 36 -3.76 6.68 6.57
CA ILE A 36 -2.50 6.45 5.86
C ILE A 36 -2.66 5.30 4.86
N GLY A 37 -3.25 4.17 5.25
CA GLY A 37 -3.50 3.05 4.34
C GLY A 37 -4.43 3.44 3.19
N PHE A 38 -5.56 4.09 3.53
CA PHE A 38 -6.54 4.55 2.55
C PHE A 38 -5.93 5.52 1.53
N VAL A 39 -5.30 6.59 2.01
CA VAL A 39 -4.69 7.64 1.19
C VAL A 39 -3.55 7.07 0.36
N LYS A 40 -2.76 6.14 0.90
CA LYS A 40 -1.70 5.45 0.17
C LYS A 40 -2.24 4.72 -1.05
N HIS A 41 -3.24 3.86 -0.87
CA HIS A 41 -3.78 3.12 -2.01
C HIS A 41 -4.49 4.04 -3.01
N PHE A 42 -5.28 4.98 -2.48
CA PHE A 42 -6.07 5.90 -3.28
C PHE A 42 -5.16 6.81 -4.13
N LEU A 43 -4.18 7.49 -3.52
CA LEU A 43 -3.23 8.32 -4.26
C LEU A 43 -2.33 7.48 -5.15
N GLY A 44 -1.97 6.26 -4.76
CA GLY A 44 -1.20 5.33 -5.60
C GLY A 44 -1.88 5.05 -6.95
N TYR A 45 -3.21 5.02 -6.99
CA TYR A 45 -3.98 4.94 -8.24
C TYR A 45 -3.79 6.19 -9.10
N TYR A 46 -4.02 7.40 -8.55
CA TYR A 46 -3.93 8.66 -9.30
C TYR A 46 -2.50 9.05 -9.70
N LEU A 47 -1.49 8.60 -8.94
CA LEU A 47 -0.07 8.74 -9.26
C LEU A 47 0.44 7.67 -10.24
N TYR A 48 -0.47 6.84 -10.80
CA TYR A 48 -0.15 5.80 -11.77
C TYR A 48 0.79 4.69 -11.24
N PHE A 49 0.94 4.50 -9.93
CA PHE A 49 1.76 3.42 -9.38
C PHE A 49 1.17 2.05 -9.68
N GLN A 50 -0.15 1.90 -9.58
CA GLN A 50 -0.84 0.66 -9.94
C GLN A 50 -0.73 0.35 -11.45
N GLN A 51 -0.79 1.38 -12.30
CA GLN A 51 -0.57 1.25 -13.74
C GLN A 51 0.88 0.88 -14.07
N TYR A 52 1.85 1.47 -13.36
CA TYR A 52 3.25 1.09 -13.45
C TYR A 52 3.45 -0.37 -13.03
N TYR A 53 2.80 -0.79 -11.94
CA TYR A 53 2.82 -2.17 -11.47
C TYR A 53 2.23 -3.14 -12.50
N CYS A 54 1.13 -2.79 -13.18
CA CYS A 54 0.56 -3.60 -14.26
C CYS A 54 1.56 -3.88 -15.40
N ASN A 55 2.45 -2.93 -15.71
CA ASN A 55 3.39 -3.01 -16.83
C ASN A 55 4.75 -3.59 -16.45
N TYR A 56 5.23 -3.31 -15.23
CA TYR A 56 6.61 -3.61 -14.82
C TYR A 56 6.73 -4.40 -13.50
N GLY A 57 5.61 -4.61 -12.81
CA GLY A 57 5.54 -5.31 -11.54
C GLY A 57 5.93 -6.78 -11.70
N TYR A 58 6.62 -7.32 -10.70
CA TYR A 58 7.10 -8.70 -10.72
C TYR A 58 5.98 -9.71 -10.99
N ALA A 59 4.86 -9.59 -10.27
CA ALA A 59 3.71 -10.50 -10.40
C ALA A 59 2.94 -10.33 -11.73
N CYS A 60 3.09 -9.18 -12.40
CA CYS A 60 2.36 -8.85 -13.62
C CYS A 60 3.14 -9.17 -14.91
N SER A 61 4.38 -9.67 -14.79
CA SER A 61 5.37 -9.87 -15.86
C SER A 61 4.75 -10.42 -17.16
N SER A 62 4.46 -9.51 -18.08
CA SER A 62 3.99 -9.80 -19.43
C SER A 62 4.66 -8.81 -20.37
N LYS A 63 5.05 -9.26 -21.56
CA LYS A 63 5.67 -8.39 -22.58
C LYS A 63 4.68 -7.41 -23.23
N LYS A 64 3.38 -7.51 -22.93
CA LYS A 64 2.34 -6.65 -23.50
C LYS A 64 2.00 -5.52 -22.55
N GLN A 65 1.82 -4.31 -23.11
CA GLN A 65 1.31 -3.18 -22.35
C GLN A 65 -0.11 -3.51 -21.86
N LYS A 66 -0.35 -3.24 -20.57
CA LYS A 66 -1.66 -3.44 -19.94
C LYS A 66 -2.22 -2.10 -19.51
N LYS A 67 -3.53 -1.96 -19.52
CA LYS A 67 -4.25 -0.82 -18.95
C LYS A 67 -4.90 -1.25 -17.64
N LEU A 68 -4.75 -0.40 -16.63
CA LEU A 68 -5.45 -0.54 -15.37
C LEU A 68 -6.93 -0.19 -15.58
N VAL A 69 -7.81 -1.12 -15.19
CA VAL A 69 -9.25 -0.94 -15.22
C VAL A 69 -9.79 -1.21 -13.82
N THR A 70 -10.02 -0.13 -13.07
CA THR A 70 -10.61 -0.18 -11.73
C THR A 70 -11.71 0.88 -11.64
N PRO A 71 -13.00 0.50 -11.58
CA PRO A 71 -14.09 1.42 -11.30
C PRO A 71 -13.87 2.19 -9.99
N PHE A 72 -14.37 3.43 -9.91
CA PHE A 72 -14.17 4.28 -8.72
C PHE A 72 -14.67 3.63 -7.42
N ALA A 73 -15.84 2.98 -7.46
CA ALA A 73 -16.38 2.29 -6.29
C ALA A 73 -15.47 1.15 -5.80
N GLU A 74 -14.85 0.42 -6.72
CA GLU A 74 -13.88 -0.64 -6.39
C GLU A 74 -12.59 -0.04 -5.84
N LEU A 75 -12.09 1.06 -6.40
CA LEU A 75 -10.92 1.77 -5.88
C LEU A 75 -11.15 2.21 -4.42
N VAL A 76 -12.30 2.82 -4.13
CA VAL A 76 -12.65 3.22 -2.76
C VAL A 76 -12.74 2.00 -1.84
N GLY A 77 -13.35 0.91 -2.31
CA GLY A 77 -13.43 -0.35 -1.57
C GLY A 77 -12.06 -0.93 -1.24
N GLU A 78 -11.17 -1.02 -2.22
CA GLU A 78 -9.79 -1.48 -2.04
C GLU A 78 -9.00 -0.57 -1.11
N SER A 79 -9.16 0.76 -1.22
CA SER A 79 -8.53 1.72 -0.31
C SER A 79 -9.01 1.55 1.13
N CYS A 80 -10.29 1.27 1.35
CA CYS A 80 -10.81 0.95 2.68
C CYS A 80 -10.20 -0.34 3.23
N ILE A 81 -10.10 -1.39 2.40
CA ILE A 81 -9.47 -2.67 2.78
C ILE A 81 -8.01 -2.44 3.19
N GLU A 82 -7.25 -1.68 2.41
CA GLU A 82 -5.87 -1.31 2.73
C GLU A 82 -5.78 -0.54 4.06
N GLY A 83 -6.70 0.41 4.29
CA GLY A 83 -6.82 1.15 5.55
C GLY A 83 -7.05 0.24 6.76
N PHE A 84 -7.95 -0.74 6.65
CA PHE A 84 -8.17 -1.72 7.71
C PHE A 84 -6.98 -2.67 7.91
N ALA A 85 -6.33 -3.09 6.82
CA ALA A 85 -5.09 -3.88 6.91
C ALA A 85 -3.98 -3.11 7.65
N CYS A 86 -3.88 -1.80 7.43
CA CYS A 86 -2.98 -0.91 8.15
C CYS A 86 -3.32 -0.81 9.64
N ILE A 87 -4.60 -0.75 10.02
CA ILE A 87 -5.00 -0.82 11.43
C ILE A 87 -4.54 -2.15 12.04
N GLY A 88 -4.83 -3.27 11.39
CA GLY A 88 -4.50 -4.61 11.89
C GLY A 88 -3.00 -4.77 12.13
N LEU A 89 -2.20 -4.57 11.08
CA LEU A 89 -0.74 -4.70 11.18
C LEU A 89 -0.12 -3.63 12.09
N GLY A 90 -0.58 -2.38 11.99
CA GLY A 90 -0.08 -1.29 12.83
C GLY A 90 -0.32 -1.55 14.32
N THR A 91 -1.46 -2.12 14.67
CA THR A 91 -1.76 -2.52 16.05
C THR A 91 -0.78 -3.58 16.55
N LEU A 92 -0.45 -4.58 15.73
CA LEU A 92 0.55 -5.59 16.07
C LEU A 92 1.96 -4.98 16.25
N LEU A 93 2.37 -4.08 15.36
CA LEU A 93 3.67 -3.41 15.45
C LEU A 93 3.77 -2.50 16.68
N LEU A 94 2.67 -1.84 17.07
CA LEU A 94 2.60 -0.99 18.27
C LEU A 94 2.72 -1.77 19.59
N GLN A 95 2.46 -3.08 19.59
CA GLN A 95 2.67 -3.94 20.77
C GLN A 95 4.17 -4.15 21.08
N ILE A 96 5.06 -3.89 20.13
CA ILE A 96 6.51 -4.03 20.32
C ILE A 96 7.06 -2.76 20.99
N PRO A 97 7.51 -2.81 22.27
CA PRO A 97 7.86 -1.60 23.04
C PRO A 97 8.97 -0.76 22.40
N TYR A 98 9.93 -1.42 21.75
CA TYR A 98 11.02 -0.76 21.04
C TYR A 98 10.51 0.09 19.85
N LEU A 99 9.57 -0.45 19.06
CA LEU A 99 9.00 0.23 17.91
C LEU A 99 8.02 1.34 18.34
N ARG A 100 7.30 1.15 19.44
CA ARG A 100 6.39 2.17 19.98
C ARG A 100 7.07 3.50 20.26
N ARG A 101 8.34 3.51 20.66
CA ARG A 101 9.14 4.74 20.86
C ARG A 101 9.63 5.36 19.54
N ARG A 102 9.52 4.64 18.41
CA ARG A 102 9.99 5.02 17.08
C ARG A 102 8.85 4.98 16.07
N GLU A 103 7.79 5.72 16.34
CA GLU A 103 6.57 5.80 15.52
C GLU A 103 6.85 5.94 14.01
N LYS A 104 7.85 6.74 13.63
CA LYS A 104 8.26 6.96 12.24
C LYS A 104 8.66 5.67 11.52
N ILE A 105 9.36 4.78 12.22
CA ILE A 105 9.81 3.49 11.67
C ILE A 105 8.61 2.56 11.46
N ILE A 106 7.59 2.64 12.32
CA ILE A 106 6.38 1.83 12.19
C ILE A 106 5.72 2.07 10.83
N PHE A 107 5.58 3.33 10.39
CA PHE A 107 4.92 3.62 9.11
C PHE A 107 5.70 3.14 7.89
N PHE A 108 7.03 3.21 7.91
CA PHE A 108 7.86 2.58 6.87
C PHE A 108 7.66 1.06 6.85
N LEU A 109 7.79 0.41 8.03
CA LEU A 109 7.64 -1.04 8.15
C LEU A 109 6.24 -1.50 7.77
N LEU A 110 5.22 -0.69 8.04
CA LEU A 110 3.84 -0.99 7.73
C LEU A 110 3.63 -1.10 6.22
N GLY A 111 4.11 -0.14 5.43
CA GLY A 111 4.09 -0.23 3.97
C GLY A 111 4.91 -1.39 3.43
N PHE A 112 6.13 -1.57 3.96
CA PHE A 112 7.05 -2.63 3.54
C PHE A 112 6.48 -4.04 3.79
N ILE A 113 6.02 -4.30 5.02
CA ILE A 113 5.50 -5.60 5.44
C ILE A 113 4.17 -5.90 4.75
N LEU A 114 3.24 -4.93 4.66
CA LEU A 114 1.99 -5.15 3.93
C LEU A 114 2.23 -5.55 2.48
N HIS A 115 3.16 -4.87 1.80
CA HIS A 115 3.49 -5.22 0.42
C HIS A 115 4.04 -6.65 0.29
N ILE A 116 4.95 -7.05 1.19
CA ILE A 116 5.49 -8.41 1.22
C ILE A 116 4.39 -9.43 1.50
N ILE A 117 3.53 -9.18 2.49
CA ILE A 117 2.40 -10.07 2.81
C ILE A 117 1.51 -10.23 1.59
N SER A 118 1.11 -9.13 0.95
CA SER A 118 0.26 -9.12 -0.25
C SER A 118 0.85 -9.93 -1.41
N GLU A 119 2.17 -9.91 -1.57
CA GLU A 119 2.86 -10.76 -2.54
C GLU A 119 2.73 -12.25 -2.16
N PHE A 120 3.04 -12.61 -0.91
CA PHE A 120 3.00 -14.01 -0.45
C PHE A 120 1.60 -14.63 -0.49
N ILE A 121 0.55 -13.87 -0.18
CA ILE A 121 -0.84 -14.35 -0.26
C ILE A 121 -1.42 -14.28 -1.68
N GLY A 122 -0.65 -13.81 -2.66
CA GLY A 122 -1.06 -13.76 -4.07
C GLY A 122 -2.04 -12.65 -4.42
N LEU A 123 -2.22 -11.64 -3.55
CA LEU A 123 -3.11 -10.49 -3.85
C LEU A 123 -2.64 -9.74 -5.08
N HIS A 124 -1.33 -9.54 -5.25
CA HIS A 124 -0.82 -8.87 -6.45
C HIS A 124 -1.03 -9.70 -7.72
N THR A 125 -0.87 -11.03 -7.66
CA THR A 125 -1.20 -11.90 -8.79
C THR A 125 -2.69 -11.84 -9.13
N TYR A 126 -3.56 -11.82 -8.11
CA TYR A 126 -4.99 -11.62 -8.29
C TYR A 126 -5.31 -10.26 -8.93
N PHE A 127 -4.71 -9.19 -8.42
CA PHE A 127 -4.82 -7.84 -8.98
C PHE A 127 -4.40 -7.82 -10.46
N CYS A 128 -3.24 -8.39 -10.80
CA CYS A 128 -2.73 -8.47 -12.17
C CYS A 128 -3.69 -9.18 -13.14
N LYS A 129 -4.38 -10.23 -12.68
CA LYS A 129 -5.32 -11.01 -13.51
C LYS A 129 -6.65 -10.28 -13.74
N ASN A 130 -7.13 -9.54 -12.74
CA ASN A 130 -8.48 -8.98 -12.77
C ASN A 130 -8.51 -7.50 -13.18
N LYS A 131 -7.44 -6.75 -12.92
CA LYS A 131 -7.41 -5.28 -13.12
C LYS A 131 -6.52 -4.85 -14.27
N CYS A 132 -5.50 -5.63 -14.63
CA CYS A 132 -4.57 -5.28 -15.70
C CYS A 132 -4.98 -5.98 -17.01
N GLN A 133 -5.68 -5.26 -17.89
CA GLN A 133 -6.15 -5.78 -19.17
C GLN A 133 -5.16 -5.46 -20.30
N ILE A 134 -4.98 -6.38 -21.25
CA ILE A 134 -4.11 -6.13 -22.42
C ILE A 134 -4.78 -5.06 -23.30
N LEU A 135 -3.98 -4.09 -23.75
CA LEU A 135 -4.37 -3.10 -24.76
C LEU A 135 -4.52 -3.73 -26.15
#